data_AF-A0A6I7FE90-F1
#
_entry.id   AF-A0A6I7FE90-F1
#
_cell.length_a   1.000
_cell.length_b   1.000
_cell.length_c   1.000
_cell.angle_alpha   90.00
_cell.angle_beta   90.00
_cell.angle_gamma   90.00
#
_symmetry.space_group_name_H-M   'P 1'
#
loop_
_entity.id
_entity.type
_entity.pdbx_description
1 polymer ?
#
loop_
_entity_poly.entity_id
_entity_poly.type
_entity_poly.pdbx_seq_one_letter_code
_entity_poly.pdbx_strand_id
1 'polypeptide(L)'
;MDEGQKEQIREHIRDLLKYKRMSSNQIFLESIGLFKLSNVRLCFLILMFMTAFIFLKFILFNVTSAVDIISDITVNVNTIIIPIFTIIVTGYAIFQALANDQTMITLITVKHKDQSSIFKIYNLYFLGVGVFYLIIIIVNFLLMIIFKYLPSDWYLIYLSIETNELISALLMSLYITFILNFLIELKSVIYNLFQVFITNAASNGINYLSEMEKEEKDN
;
A
#
# COMPACT_ATOMS: atom_id res chain seq x y z
N MET A 1 34.81 -8.10 -8.29
CA MET A 1 34.00 -7.66 -7.13
C MET A 1 34.94 -7.46 -5.96
N ASP A 2 35.05 -6.22 -5.48
CA ASP A 2 35.96 -5.83 -4.40
C ASP A 2 35.53 -6.44 -3.05
N GLU A 3 36.46 -6.65 -2.11
CA GLU A 3 36.17 -7.23 -0.79
C GLU A 3 35.12 -6.40 -0.02
N GLY A 4 35.15 -5.07 -0.17
CA GLY A 4 34.17 -4.18 0.43
C GLY A 4 32.74 -4.42 -0.06
N GLN A 5 32.55 -4.77 -1.34
CA GLN A 5 31.23 -5.10 -1.89
C GLN A 5 30.71 -6.45 -1.39
N LYS A 6 31.60 -7.43 -1.23
CA LYS A 6 31.26 -8.75 -0.67
C LYS A 6 30.76 -8.65 0.76
N GLU A 7 31.41 -7.86 1.61
CA GLU A 7 30.99 -7.71 3.00
C GLU A 7 29.66 -6.95 3.11
N GLN A 8 29.42 -5.93 2.28
CA GLN A 8 28.12 -5.24 2.23
C GLN A 8 26.96 -6.16 1.81
N ILE A 9 27.16 -6.99 0.79
CA ILE A 9 26.15 -7.98 0.38
C ILE A 9 25.88 -8.95 1.54
N ARG A 10 26.93 -9.41 2.24
CA ARG A 10 26.81 -10.29 3.40
C ARG A 10 26.01 -9.63 4.53
N GLU A 11 26.22 -8.35 4.81
CA GLU A 11 25.44 -7.59 5.80
C GLU A 11 23.96 -7.50 5.40
N HIS A 12 23.66 -7.16 4.15
CA HIS A 12 22.27 -7.09 3.67
C HIS A 12 21.57 -8.45 3.72
N ILE A 13 22.27 -9.54 3.38
CA ILE A 13 21.73 -10.91 3.51
C ILE A 13 21.49 -11.26 4.98
N ARG A 14 22.42 -10.93 5.89
CA ARG A 14 22.22 -11.14 7.33
C ARG A 14 21.01 -10.35 7.83
N ASP A 15 20.80 -9.13 7.34
CA ASP A 15 19.63 -8.33 7.68
C ASP A 15 18.33 -8.98 7.19
N LEU A 16 18.30 -9.49 5.96
CA LEU A 16 17.15 -10.25 5.43
C LEU A 16 16.84 -11.51 6.25
N LEU A 17 17.87 -12.20 6.76
CA LEU A 17 17.67 -13.39 7.59
C LEU A 17 17.10 -13.08 8.99
N LYS A 18 17.20 -11.83 9.48
CA LYS A 18 16.57 -11.44 10.74
C LYS A 18 15.05 -11.56 10.68
N TYR A 19 14.44 -11.31 9.53
CA TYR A 19 12.98 -11.42 9.33
C TYR A 19 12.44 -12.81 9.61
N LYS A 20 13.25 -13.86 9.40
CA LYS A 20 12.85 -15.24 9.76
C LYS A 20 12.61 -15.43 11.26
N ARG A 21 13.25 -14.60 12.09
CA ARG A 21 13.16 -14.65 13.56
C ARG A 21 12.19 -13.61 14.13
N MET A 22 11.72 -12.68 13.31
CA MET A 22 10.79 -11.62 13.74
C MET A 22 9.36 -12.14 13.76
N SER A 23 8.55 -11.61 14.67
CA SER A 23 7.12 -11.92 14.70
C SER A 23 6.37 -11.18 13.60
N SER A 24 5.22 -11.71 13.16
CA SER A 24 4.38 -11.07 12.12
C SER A 24 4.11 -9.59 12.42
N ASN A 25 3.81 -9.23 13.67
CA ASN A 25 3.56 -7.85 14.08
C ASN A 25 4.78 -6.94 13.92
N GLN A 26 5.99 -7.44 14.21
CA GLN A 26 7.22 -6.66 14.04
C GLN A 26 7.48 -6.36 12.57
N ILE A 27 7.29 -7.35 11.69
CA ILE A 27 7.47 -7.20 10.25
C ILE A 27 6.43 -6.20 9.69
N PHE A 28 5.19 -6.30 10.16
CA PHE A 28 4.14 -5.36 9.76
C PHE A 28 4.46 -3.93 10.21
N LEU A 29 4.86 -3.72 11.47
CA LEU A 29 5.25 -2.41 11.98
C LEU A 29 6.40 -1.78 11.18
N GLU A 30 7.41 -2.57 10.81
CA GLU A 30 8.50 -2.08 9.97
C GLU A 30 8.01 -1.71 8.56
N SER A 31 7.05 -2.47 8.02
CA SER A 31 6.43 -2.18 6.73
C SER A 31 5.61 -0.88 6.76
N ILE A 32 4.94 -0.56 7.89
CA ILE A 32 4.25 0.72 8.08
C ILE A 32 5.21 1.91 7.97
N GLY A 33 6.44 1.76 8.48
CA GLY A 33 7.45 2.82 8.42
C GLY A 33 7.83 3.25 7.00
N LEU A 34 7.49 2.45 5.99
CA LEU A 34 7.76 2.75 4.58
C LEU A 34 6.70 3.66 3.93
N PHE A 35 5.54 3.82 4.56
CA PHE A 35 4.47 4.69 4.07
C PHE A 35 4.75 6.14 4.43
N LYS A 36 5.55 6.83 3.60
CA LYS A 36 5.82 8.26 3.77
C LYS A 36 4.77 9.08 3.03
N LEU A 37 4.00 9.88 3.76
CA LEU A 37 3.15 10.90 3.16
C LEU A 37 4.00 12.11 2.75
N SER A 38 3.99 12.43 1.46
CA SER A 38 4.52 13.70 0.97
C SER A 38 3.62 14.86 1.41
N ASN A 39 4.21 16.03 1.67
CA ASN A 39 3.46 17.26 2.00
C ASN A 39 2.43 17.62 0.92
N VAL A 40 2.75 17.38 -0.36
CA VAL A 40 1.82 17.63 -1.48
C VAL A 40 0.60 16.71 -1.38
N ARG A 41 0.83 15.43 -1.07
CA ARG A 41 -0.23 14.45 -0.88
C ARG A 41 -1.06 14.76 0.36
N LEU A 42 -0.42 15.17 1.46
CA LEU A 42 -1.13 15.57 2.67
C LEU A 42 -2.06 16.76 2.39
N CYS A 43 -1.57 17.78 1.68
CA CYS A 43 -2.38 18.93 1.26
C CYS A 43 -3.58 18.51 0.40
N PHE A 44 -3.36 17.62 -0.59
CA PHE A 44 -4.43 17.06 -1.41
C PHE A 44 -5.48 16.30 -0.57
N LEU A 45 -5.04 15.48 0.39
CA LEU A 45 -5.94 14.72 1.27
C LEU A 45 -6.75 15.64 2.20
N ILE A 46 -6.15 16.72 2.71
CA ILE A 46 -6.86 17.73 3.50
C ILE A 46 -7.92 18.42 2.64
N LEU A 47 -7.59 18.78 1.39
CA LEU A 47 -8.56 19.38 0.47
C LEU A 47 -9.74 18.42 0.21
N MET A 48 -9.45 17.16 -0.12
CA MET A 48 -10.48 16.14 -0.34
C MET A 48 -11.34 15.91 0.91
N PHE A 49 -10.73 15.92 2.09
CA PHE A 49 -11.45 15.81 3.36
C PHE A 49 -12.44 16.96 3.55
N MET A 50 -11.99 18.20 3.33
CA MET A 50 -12.85 19.38 3.48
C MET A 50 -13.99 19.38 2.45
N THR A 51 -13.70 19.02 1.20
CA THR A 51 -14.73 18.91 0.16
C THR A 51 -15.75 17.83 0.49
N ALA A 52 -15.31 16.64 0.90
CA ALA A 52 -16.20 15.54 1.29
C ALA A 52 -17.06 15.93 2.50
N PHE A 53 -16.49 16.58 3.51
CA PHE A 53 -17.21 17.03 4.69
C PHE A 53 -18.32 18.04 4.35
N ILE A 54 -17.98 19.07 3.56
CA ILE A 54 -18.95 20.09 3.12
C ILE A 54 -20.06 19.44 2.29
N PHE A 55 -19.70 18.56 1.35
CA PHE A 55 -20.66 17.85 0.50
C PHE A 55 -21.62 16.98 1.31
N LEU A 56 -21.10 16.16 2.24
CA LEU A 56 -21.91 15.30 3.09
C LEU A 56 -22.87 16.11 3.98
N LYS A 57 -22.35 17.12 4.68
CA LYS A 57 -23.14 17.87 5.66
C LYS A 57 -24.17 18.79 5.03
N PHE A 58 -23.83 19.51 3.95
CA PHE A 58 -24.71 20.53 3.38
C PHE A 58 -25.56 20.05 2.21
N ILE A 59 -25.21 18.94 1.58
CA ILE A 59 -25.95 18.43 0.41
C ILE A 59 -26.59 17.09 0.76
N LEU A 60 -25.81 16.10 1.17
CA LEU A 60 -26.29 14.72 1.24
C LEU A 60 -27.27 14.47 2.39
N PHE A 61 -27.00 14.99 3.59
CA PHE A 61 -27.91 14.82 4.74
C PHE A 61 -29.24 15.55 4.62
N ASN A 62 -29.35 16.50 3.70
CA ASN A 62 -30.63 17.13 3.39
C ASN A 62 -31.55 16.21 2.56
N VAL A 63 -31.01 15.14 1.97
CA VAL A 63 -31.73 14.24 1.05
C VAL A 63 -31.86 12.83 1.61
N THR A 64 -30.86 12.34 2.33
CA THR A 64 -30.76 10.93 2.75
C THR A 64 -30.21 10.81 4.17
N SER A 65 -30.62 9.76 4.88
CA SER A 65 -30.12 9.47 6.22
C SER A 65 -28.64 9.09 6.24
N ALA A 66 -27.96 9.31 7.36
CA ALA A 66 -26.54 8.98 7.50
C ALA A 66 -26.26 7.48 7.38
N VAL A 67 -27.19 6.63 7.88
CA VAL A 67 -27.08 5.17 7.84
C VAL A 67 -27.12 4.65 6.41
N ASP A 68 -28.03 5.16 5.58
CA ASP A 68 -28.14 4.73 4.18
C ASP A 68 -26.88 5.15 3.40
N ILE A 69 -26.40 6.38 3.63
CA ILE A 69 -25.20 6.91 2.98
C ILE A 69 -23.97 6.05 3.29
N ILE A 70 -23.70 5.75 4.57
CA ILE A 70 -22.52 4.95 4.93
C ILE A 70 -22.64 3.51 4.42
N SER A 71 -23.84 2.93 4.42
CA SER A 71 -24.09 1.60 3.87
C SER A 71 -23.70 1.55 2.39
N ASP A 72 -24.21 2.49 1.59
CA ASP A 72 -23.93 2.57 0.15
C ASP A 72 -22.46 2.85 -0.12
N ILE A 73 -21.85 3.81 0.59
CA ILE A 73 -20.44 4.13 0.43
C ILE A 73 -19.58 2.91 0.75
N THR A 74 -19.87 2.18 1.82
CA THR A 74 -19.06 1.03 2.23
C THR A 74 -19.14 -0.10 1.20
N VAL A 75 -20.34 -0.39 0.66
CA VAL A 75 -20.52 -1.38 -0.41
C VAL A 75 -19.73 -0.98 -1.66
N ASN A 76 -19.83 0.28 -2.08
CA ASN A 76 -19.14 0.79 -3.26
C ASN A 76 -17.62 0.76 -3.09
N VAL A 77 -17.11 1.19 -1.94
CA VAL A 77 -15.68 1.10 -1.63
C VAL A 77 -15.22 -0.35 -1.65
N ASN A 78 -15.94 -1.27 -1.00
CA ASN A 78 -15.53 -2.67 -0.96
C ASN A 78 -15.50 -3.31 -2.37
N THR A 79 -16.44 -2.94 -3.23
CA THR A 79 -16.49 -3.36 -4.64
C THR A 79 -15.25 -2.92 -5.42
N ILE A 80 -14.65 -1.78 -5.08
CA ILE A 80 -13.42 -1.26 -5.70
C ILE A 80 -12.17 -1.88 -5.06
N ILE A 81 -12.14 -2.00 -3.73
CA ILE A 81 -10.96 -2.43 -2.98
C ILE A 81 -10.60 -3.91 -3.22
N ILE A 82 -11.59 -4.80 -3.36
CA ILE A 82 -11.33 -6.24 -3.57
C ILE A 82 -10.57 -6.52 -4.88
N PRO A 83 -10.97 -5.96 -6.05
CA PRO A 83 -10.18 -6.06 -7.27
C PRO A 83 -8.76 -5.48 -7.13
N ILE A 84 -8.62 -4.33 -6.46
CA ILE A 84 -7.30 -3.72 -6.27
C ILE A 84 -6.40 -4.59 -5.39
N PHE A 85 -6.94 -5.20 -4.34
CA PHE A 85 -6.22 -6.18 -3.52
C PHE A 85 -5.69 -7.34 -4.38
N THR A 86 -6.50 -7.85 -5.30
CA THR A 86 -6.08 -8.90 -6.24
C THR A 86 -4.93 -8.43 -7.15
N ILE A 87 -4.99 -7.18 -7.63
CA ILE A 87 -3.91 -6.56 -8.42
C ILE A 87 -2.62 -6.45 -7.59
N ILE A 88 -2.71 -6.08 -6.32
CA ILE A 88 -1.54 -5.98 -5.41
C ILE A 88 -0.91 -7.36 -5.19
N VAL A 89 -1.71 -8.39 -4.88
CA VAL A 89 -1.22 -9.77 -4.69
C VAL A 89 -0.57 -10.28 -5.96
N THR A 90 -1.19 -10.03 -7.12
CA THR A 90 -0.64 -10.41 -8.42
C THR A 90 0.66 -9.67 -8.71
N GLY A 91 0.71 -8.36 -8.48
CA GLY A 91 1.93 -7.56 -8.61
C GLY A 91 3.05 -8.03 -7.70
N TYR A 92 2.73 -8.47 -6.48
CA TYR A 92 3.71 -9.06 -5.58
C TYR A 92 4.21 -10.42 -6.06
N ALA A 93 3.34 -11.27 -6.61
CA ALA A 93 3.76 -12.53 -7.24
C ALA A 93 4.69 -12.28 -8.45
N ILE A 94 4.38 -11.29 -9.29
CA ILE A 94 5.25 -10.89 -10.40
C ILE A 94 6.59 -10.36 -9.88
N PHE A 95 6.60 -9.55 -8.83
CA PHE A 95 7.84 -9.11 -8.18
C PHE A 95 8.70 -10.29 -7.73
N GLN A 96 8.11 -11.28 -7.06
CA GLN A 96 8.82 -12.49 -6.62
C GLN A 96 9.34 -13.31 -7.81
N ALA A 97 8.60 -13.35 -8.93
CA ALA A 97 9.04 -14.06 -10.14
C ALA A 97 10.17 -13.34 -10.89
N LEU A 98 10.17 -12.00 -10.91
CA LEU A 98 11.20 -11.19 -11.56
C LEU A 98 12.50 -11.09 -10.74
N ALA A 99 12.42 -11.28 -9.42
CA ALA A 99 13.58 -11.29 -8.54
C ALA A 99 14.35 -12.62 -8.62
N ASN A 100 14.79 -13.00 -9.83
CA ASN A 100 15.71 -14.11 -10.05
C ASN A 100 17.08 -13.86 -9.37
N ASP A 101 17.97 -14.86 -9.31
CA ASP A 101 19.22 -14.77 -8.55
C ASP A 101 20.05 -13.51 -8.87
N GLN A 102 20.15 -13.16 -10.15
CA GLN A 102 20.92 -12.00 -10.62
C GLN A 102 20.25 -10.68 -10.26
N THR A 103 18.94 -10.56 -10.50
CA THR A 103 18.16 -9.37 -10.14
C THR A 103 18.12 -9.17 -8.64
N MET A 104 17.97 -10.25 -7.87
CA MET A 104 18.00 -10.21 -6.41
C MET A 104 19.36 -9.71 -5.92
N ILE A 105 20.48 -10.21 -6.45
CA ILE A 105 21.82 -9.71 -6.09
C ILE A 105 21.95 -8.22 -6.44
N THR A 106 21.48 -7.79 -7.61
CA THR A 106 21.51 -6.37 -8.00
C THR A 106 20.67 -5.52 -7.03
N LEU A 107 19.44 -5.92 -6.71
CA LEU A 107 18.55 -5.21 -5.78
C LEU A 107 19.07 -5.24 -4.33
N ILE A 108 19.82 -6.27 -3.94
CA ILE A 108 20.52 -6.35 -2.66
C ILE A 108 21.71 -5.38 -2.64
N THR A 109 22.43 -5.25 -3.75
CA THR A 109 23.67 -4.46 -3.82
C THR A 109 23.39 -2.95 -3.91
N VAL A 110 22.31 -2.55 -4.59
CA VAL A 110 21.93 -1.14 -4.67
C VAL A 110 21.37 -0.66 -3.33
N LYS A 111 22.02 0.35 -2.75
CA LYS A 111 21.56 1.01 -1.53
C LYS A 111 20.45 2.00 -1.82
N HIS A 112 19.39 1.96 -1.03
CA HIS A 112 18.49 3.08 -0.88
C HIS A 112 19.06 4.07 0.14
N LYS A 113 18.61 5.34 0.09
CA LYS A 113 19.11 6.49 0.86
C LYS A 113 19.40 6.25 2.36
N ASP A 114 18.78 5.23 2.97
CA ASP A 114 18.87 4.86 4.39
C ASP A 114 19.72 3.58 4.63
N GLN A 115 20.72 3.29 3.78
CA GLN A 115 21.66 2.14 3.84
C GLN A 115 21.04 0.73 3.76
N SER A 116 19.72 0.60 3.67
CA SER A 116 19.05 -0.70 3.44
C SER A 116 19.00 -1.06 1.96
N SER A 117 18.96 -2.36 1.67
CA SER A 117 18.84 -2.85 0.31
C SER A 117 17.47 -2.49 -0.30
N ILE A 118 17.47 -2.16 -1.60
CA ILE A 118 16.24 -1.89 -2.33
C ILE A 118 15.31 -3.12 -2.31
N PHE A 119 15.89 -4.33 -2.38
CA PHE A 119 15.12 -5.58 -2.26
C PHE A 119 14.28 -5.63 -0.97
N LYS A 120 14.89 -5.32 0.19
CA LYS A 120 14.20 -5.29 1.48
C LYS A 120 13.04 -4.29 1.46
N ILE A 121 13.29 -3.09 0.97
CA ILE A 121 12.28 -2.02 0.92
C ILE A 121 11.10 -2.43 0.06
N TYR A 122 11.33 -2.92 -1.16
CA TYR A 122 10.23 -3.33 -2.04
C TYR A 122 9.45 -4.51 -1.45
N ASN A 123 10.15 -5.51 -0.92
CA ASN A 123 9.50 -6.68 -0.34
C ASN A 123 8.60 -6.31 0.86
N LEU A 124 9.09 -5.50 1.80
CA LEU A 124 8.30 -5.02 2.93
C LEU A 124 7.18 -4.07 2.50
N TYR A 125 7.41 -3.23 1.49
CA TYR A 125 6.39 -2.34 0.98
C TYR A 125 5.20 -3.11 0.39
N PHE A 126 5.46 -4.09 -0.48
CA PHE A 126 4.39 -4.95 -1.04
C PHE A 126 3.62 -5.69 0.05
N LEU A 127 4.33 -6.25 1.04
CA LEU A 127 3.71 -6.89 2.19
C LEU A 127 2.81 -5.91 2.97
N GLY A 128 3.34 -4.74 3.30
CA GLY A 128 2.61 -3.70 4.03
C GLY A 128 1.34 -3.27 3.31
N VAL A 129 1.43 -2.98 2.00
CA VAL A 129 0.27 -2.58 1.20
C VAL A 129 -0.77 -3.69 1.14
N GLY A 130 -0.34 -4.94 0.93
CA GLY A 130 -1.22 -6.10 0.92
C GLY A 130 -1.97 -6.28 2.24
N VAL A 131 -1.26 -6.18 3.37
CA VAL A 131 -1.89 -6.29 4.70
C VAL A 131 -2.85 -5.13 4.96
N PHE A 132 -2.52 -3.90 4.58
CA PHE A 132 -3.44 -2.77 4.73
C PHE A 132 -4.73 -2.93 3.92
N TYR A 133 -4.63 -3.36 2.67
CA TYR A 133 -5.82 -3.62 1.86
C TYR A 133 -6.68 -4.75 2.45
N LEU A 134 -6.06 -5.78 3.02
CA LEU A 134 -6.79 -6.82 3.75
C LEU A 134 -7.51 -6.27 4.98
N ILE A 135 -6.86 -5.39 5.76
CA ILE A 135 -7.49 -4.72 6.90
C ILE A 135 -8.69 -3.86 6.44
N ILE A 136 -8.55 -3.12 5.34
CA ILE A 136 -9.66 -2.33 4.77
C ILE A 136 -10.84 -3.23 4.40
N ILE A 137 -10.58 -4.37 3.74
CA ILE A 137 -11.65 -5.33 3.39
C ILE A 137 -12.35 -5.84 4.65
N ILE A 138 -11.60 -6.20 5.70
CA ILE A 138 -12.16 -6.67 6.98
C ILE A 138 -13.01 -5.57 7.63
N VAL A 139 -12.50 -4.34 7.71
CA VAL A 139 -13.24 -3.21 8.30
C VAL A 139 -14.51 -2.93 7.50
N ASN A 140 -14.43 -2.90 6.17
CA ASN A 140 -15.60 -2.67 5.31
C ASN A 140 -16.65 -3.78 5.48
N PHE A 141 -16.22 -5.03 5.56
CA PHE A 141 -17.12 -6.14 5.84
C PHE A 141 -17.86 -5.96 7.18
N LEU A 142 -17.15 -5.55 8.24
CA LEU A 142 -17.76 -5.27 9.54
C LEU A 142 -18.75 -4.10 9.47
N LEU A 143 -18.36 -2.99 8.82
CA LEU A 143 -19.23 -1.82 8.63
C LEU A 143 -20.49 -2.18 7.83
N MET A 144 -20.35 -2.98 6.76
CA MET A 144 -21.48 -3.46 5.98
C MET A 144 -22.45 -4.28 6.83
N ILE A 145 -21.95 -5.15 7.72
CA ILE A 145 -22.82 -5.89 8.65
C ILE A 145 -23.54 -4.94 9.59
N ILE A 146 -22.81 -4.03 10.24
CA ILE A 146 -23.37 -3.11 11.24
C ILE A 146 -24.49 -2.26 10.62
N PHE A 147 -24.20 -1.60 9.49
CA PHE A 147 -25.13 -0.65 8.87
C PHE A 147 -26.26 -1.32 8.09
N LYS A 148 -26.09 -2.56 7.62
CA LYS A 148 -27.17 -3.32 6.97
C LYS A 148 -28.35 -3.60 7.90
N TYR A 149 -28.09 -3.73 9.21
CA TYR A 149 -29.12 -4.06 10.20
C TYR A 149 -29.55 -2.86 11.04
N LEU A 150 -28.98 -1.68 10.82
CA LEU A 150 -29.39 -0.45 11.50
C LEU A 150 -30.60 0.17 10.77
N PRO A 151 -31.64 0.62 11.50
CA PRO A 151 -32.70 1.42 10.90
C PRO A 151 -32.14 2.72 10.29
N SER A 152 -32.69 3.16 9.16
CA SER A 152 -32.25 4.38 8.48
C SER A 152 -32.38 5.63 9.35
N ASP A 153 -33.37 5.66 10.26
CA ASP A 153 -33.62 6.75 11.20
C ASP A 153 -32.81 6.64 12.50
N TRP A 154 -31.83 5.74 12.59
CA TRP A 154 -31.03 5.57 13.80
C TRP A 154 -30.11 6.78 14.06
N TYR A 155 -30.10 7.25 15.30
CA TYR A 155 -29.19 8.29 15.79
C TYR A 155 -28.80 8.04 17.26
N LEU A 156 -27.71 8.65 17.73
CA LEU A 156 -27.34 8.63 19.14
C LEU A 156 -28.34 9.49 19.93
N ILE A 157 -29.17 8.83 20.73
CA ILE A 157 -30.30 9.42 21.47
C ILE A 157 -29.88 10.57 22.40
N TYR A 158 -28.65 10.53 22.92
CA TYR A 158 -28.12 11.56 23.83
C TYR A 158 -27.64 12.84 23.13
N LEU A 159 -27.67 12.90 21.80
CA LEU A 159 -27.17 14.02 21.00
C LEU A 159 -28.29 14.61 20.14
N SER A 160 -28.18 15.91 19.84
CA SER A 160 -29.08 16.54 18.88
C SER A 160 -28.88 15.96 17.47
N ILE A 161 -29.93 16.02 16.64
CA ILE A 161 -29.87 15.54 15.25
C ILE A 161 -28.73 16.23 14.49
N GLU A 162 -28.63 17.56 14.62
CA GLU A 162 -27.55 18.32 13.98
C GLU A 162 -26.15 17.85 14.40
N THR A 163 -25.98 17.49 15.68
CA THR A 163 -24.71 17.00 16.24
C THR A 163 -24.40 15.59 15.73
N ASN A 164 -25.40 14.71 15.67
CA ASN A 164 -25.27 13.38 15.08
C ASN A 164 -24.81 13.46 13.62
N GLU A 165 -25.46 14.32 12.83
CA GLU A 165 -25.06 14.56 11.44
C GLU A 165 -23.65 15.14 11.36
N LEU A 166 -23.29 16.13 12.18
CA LEU A 166 -21.95 16.72 12.17
C LEU A 166 -20.86 15.66 12.41
N ILE A 167 -21.06 14.81 13.42
CA ILE A 167 -20.16 13.71 13.74
C ILE A 167 -20.11 12.70 12.59
N SER A 168 -21.27 12.35 12.03
CA SER A 168 -21.36 11.41 10.92
C SER A 168 -20.65 11.92 9.67
N ALA A 169 -20.83 13.19 9.30
CA ALA A 169 -20.10 13.82 8.20
C ALA A 169 -18.59 13.78 8.44
N LEU A 170 -18.13 14.08 9.65
CA LEU A 170 -16.71 14.08 10.01
C LEU A 170 -16.08 12.68 9.94
N LEU A 171 -16.77 11.67 10.47
CA LEU A 171 -16.29 10.29 10.43
C LEU A 171 -16.30 9.73 9.01
N MET A 172 -17.35 10.02 8.23
CA MET A 172 -17.43 9.60 6.83
C MET A 172 -16.40 10.29 5.96
N SER A 173 -16.15 11.59 6.14
CA SER A 173 -15.09 12.28 5.40
C SER A 173 -13.70 11.75 5.77
N LEU A 174 -13.45 11.41 7.05
CA LEU A 174 -12.23 10.74 7.47
C LEU A 174 -12.06 9.39 6.77
N TYR A 175 -13.13 8.58 6.76
CA TYR A 175 -13.14 7.29 6.09
C TYR A 175 -12.89 7.41 4.57
N ILE A 176 -13.60 8.29 3.87
CA ILE A 176 -13.41 8.49 2.42
C ILE A 176 -11.98 8.95 2.13
N THR A 177 -11.44 9.91 2.89
CA THR A 177 -10.07 10.38 2.72
C THR A 177 -9.05 9.27 2.99
N PHE A 178 -9.29 8.44 3.99
CA PHE A 178 -8.46 7.27 4.28
C PHE A 178 -8.47 6.28 3.10
N ILE A 179 -9.63 5.96 2.54
CA ILE A 179 -9.73 5.10 1.35
C ILE A 179 -9.01 5.72 0.15
N LEU A 180 -9.23 7.00 -0.14
CA LEU A 180 -8.55 7.73 -1.22
C LEU A 180 -7.03 7.70 -1.05
N ASN A 181 -6.53 7.83 0.17
CA ASN A 181 -5.11 7.71 0.46
C ASN A 181 -4.55 6.37 -0.01
N PHE A 182 -5.25 5.27 0.23
CA PHE A 182 -4.81 3.94 -0.23
C PHE A 182 -5.00 3.73 -1.73
N LEU A 183 -6.00 4.33 -2.36
CA LEU A 183 -6.12 4.33 -3.82
C LEU A 183 -4.93 5.03 -4.48
N ILE A 184 -4.44 6.12 -3.89
CA ILE A 184 -3.23 6.81 -4.37
C ILE A 184 -1.98 5.93 -4.23
N GLU A 185 -1.88 5.08 -3.20
CA GLU A 185 -0.75 4.14 -3.06
C GLU A 185 -0.64 3.15 -4.22
N LEU A 186 -1.73 2.85 -4.93
CA LEU A 186 -1.67 1.93 -6.08
C LEU A 186 -0.68 2.43 -7.15
N LYS A 187 -0.54 3.74 -7.31
CA LYS A 187 0.48 4.34 -8.19
C LYS A 187 1.90 3.91 -7.78
N SER A 188 2.19 3.93 -6.48
CA SER A 188 3.50 3.55 -5.93
C SER A 188 3.77 2.05 -6.12
N VAL A 189 2.74 1.21 -5.96
CA VAL A 189 2.82 -0.23 -6.25
C VAL A 189 3.21 -0.48 -7.71
N ILE A 190 2.51 0.17 -8.65
CA ILE A 190 2.80 0.05 -10.09
C ILE A 190 4.22 0.56 -10.41
N TYR A 191 4.62 1.69 -9.82
CA TYR A 191 5.95 2.24 -10.00
C TYR A 191 7.04 1.28 -9.51
N ASN A 192 6.89 0.69 -8.31
CA ASN A 192 7.86 -0.25 -7.77
C ASN A 192 7.98 -1.50 -8.64
N LEU A 193 6.86 -2.03 -9.15
CA LEU A 193 6.88 -3.16 -10.08
C LEU A 193 7.63 -2.82 -11.38
N PHE A 194 7.39 -1.64 -11.93
CA PHE A 194 8.10 -1.16 -13.11
C PHE A 194 9.62 -1.05 -12.88
N GLN A 195 10.04 -0.51 -11.73
CA GLN A 195 11.46 -0.41 -11.39
C GLN A 195 12.14 -1.79 -11.29
N VAL A 196 11.46 -2.77 -10.70
CA VAL A 196 11.97 -4.13 -10.60
C VAL A 196 12.10 -4.77 -11.98
N PHE A 197 11.11 -4.56 -12.85
CA PHE A 197 11.17 -5.04 -14.23
C PHE A 197 12.37 -4.47 -14.99
N ILE A 198 12.60 -3.16 -14.92
CA ILE A 198 13.76 -2.52 -15.56
C ILE A 198 15.07 -3.07 -14.98
N THR A 199 15.14 -3.26 -13.66
CA THR A 199 16.33 -3.84 -13.02
C THR A 199 16.60 -5.25 -13.53
N ASN A 200 15.57 -6.10 -13.64
CA ASN A 200 15.71 -7.44 -14.19
C ASN A 200 16.15 -7.44 -15.65
N ALA A 201 15.54 -6.59 -16.49
CA ALA A 201 15.92 -6.46 -17.90
C ALA A 201 17.38 -6.00 -18.06
N ALA A 202 17.80 -5.02 -17.26
CA ALA A 202 19.18 -4.52 -17.27
C ALA A 202 20.17 -5.58 -16.79
N SER A 203 19.89 -6.28 -15.68
CA SER A 203 20.75 -7.36 -15.19
C SER A 203 20.91 -8.47 -16.22
N ASN A 204 19.81 -8.94 -16.82
CA ASN A 204 19.88 -9.99 -17.85
C ASN A 204 20.66 -9.53 -19.09
N GLY A 205 20.49 -8.27 -19.51
CA GLY A 205 21.25 -7.70 -20.63
C GLY A 205 22.76 -7.60 -20.35
N ILE A 206 23.15 -7.19 -19.15
CA ILE A 206 24.55 -7.16 -18.72
C ILE A 206 25.15 -8.56 -18.71
N ASN A 207 24.41 -9.55 -18.20
CA ASN A 207 24.90 -10.92 -18.14
C ASN A 207 25.09 -11.51 -19.53
N TYR A 208 24.14 -11.29 -20.45
CA TYR A 208 24.28 -11.69 -21.84
C TYR A 208 25.53 -11.09 -22.50
N LEU A 209 25.79 -9.79 -22.32
CA LEU A 209 27.02 -9.16 -22.82
C LEU A 209 28.27 -9.78 -22.21
N SER A 210 28.25 -10.06 -20.90
CA SER A 210 29.39 -10.68 -20.21
C SER A 210 29.68 -12.13 -20.64
N GLU A 211 28.65 -12.85 -21.10
CA GLU A 211 28.78 -14.20 -21.65
C GLU A 211 29.40 -14.12 -23.06
N MET A 212 28.92 -13.21 -23.91
CA MET A 212 29.52 -12.97 -25.23
C MET A 212 31.01 -12.59 -25.15
N GLU A 213 31.37 -11.67 -24.23
CA GLU A 213 32.77 -11.26 -24.04
C GLU A 213 33.69 -12.40 -23.57
N LYS A 214 33.15 -13.42 -22.89
CA LYS A 214 33.91 -14.61 -22.49
C LYS A 214 34.11 -15.55 -23.68
N GLU A 215 33.04 -15.79 -24.44
CA GLU A 215 33.10 -16.61 -25.65
C GLU A 215 34.05 -16.03 -26.70
N GLU A 216 34.16 -14.70 -26.81
CA GLU A 216 35.15 -14.04 -27.68
C GLU A 216 36.60 -14.15 -27.17
N LYS A 217 36.82 -14.30 -25.86
CA LYS A 217 38.18 -14.44 -25.28
C LYS A 217 38.68 -15.88 -25.26
N ASP A 218 37.76 -16.83 -25.27
CA ASP A 218 38.07 -18.26 -25.26
C ASP A 218 38.20 -18.85 -26.69
N ASN A 219 37.92 -18.06 -27.74
CA ASN A 219 38.16 -18.35 -29.16
C ASN A 219 39.40 -17.62 -29.71
#